data_AF-A0A523D9F0-F1
#
_entry.id   AF-A0A523D9F0-F1
#
_cell.length_a   1.000
_cell.length_b   1.000
_cell.length_c   1.000
_cell.angle_alpha   90.00
_cell.angle_beta   90.00
_cell.angle_gamma   90.00
#
_symmetry.space_group_name_H-M   'P 1'
#
loop_
_entity.id
_entity.type
_entity.pdbx_description
1 polymer ?
#
loop_
_entity_poly.entity_id
_entity_poly.type
_entity_poly.pdbx_seq_one_letter_code
_entity_poly.pdbx_strand_id
1 'polypeptide(L)'
;MKATFLESDGLYPQKKKPDPSMRNLALGILLQAFRDIVSPKKTSNKDWKSWRQDALDWFYSNTTHPGSLLWVCEVLEMNQKDLRGWLHDYRRSGHHRRKEMAKKLIRFQIRH
;
A
#
# COMPACT_ATOMS: atom_id res chain seq x y z
N MET A 1 -37.54 2.30 35.97
CA MET A 1 -36.59 1.42 35.27
C MET A 1 -36.26 2.08 33.94
N LYS A 2 -34.99 2.40 33.66
CA LYS A 2 -34.57 3.02 32.40
C LYS A 2 -34.48 1.94 31.32
N ALA A 3 -35.22 2.10 30.23
CA ALA A 3 -35.13 1.23 29.07
C ALA A 3 -33.80 1.49 28.35
N THR A 4 -32.92 0.49 28.33
CA THR A 4 -31.76 0.43 27.45
C THR A 4 -32.23 0.10 26.04
N PHE A 5 -32.21 1.09 25.15
CA PHE A 5 -32.35 0.88 23.72
C PHE A 5 -31.10 0.15 23.21
N LEU A 6 -31.25 -1.11 22.81
CA LEU A 6 -30.26 -1.82 22.02
C LEU A 6 -30.43 -1.36 20.57
N GLU A 7 -29.67 -0.36 20.15
CA GLU A 7 -29.55 -0.01 18.74
C GLU A 7 -28.88 -1.17 18.01
N SER A 8 -29.65 -1.83 17.14
CA SER A 8 -29.14 -2.81 16.18
C SER A 8 -28.36 -2.05 15.12
N ASP A 9 -27.03 -2.01 15.27
CA ASP A 9 -26.11 -1.75 14.16
C ASP A 9 -26.40 -2.84 13.11
N GLY A 10 -27.15 -2.50 12.07
CA GLY A 10 -27.56 -3.43 11.02
C GLY A 10 -26.38 -4.19 10.42
N LEU A 11 -26.69 -5.30 9.71
CA LEU A 11 -25.76 -6.25 9.07
C LEU A 11 -24.68 -5.65 8.13
N TYR A 12 -24.70 -4.33 7.91
CA TYR A 12 -23.68 -3.59 7.20
C TYR A 12 -23.26 -2.38 8.04
N PRO A 13 -22.08 -2.41 8.70
CA PRO A 13 -21.60 -1.25 9.45
C PRO A 13 -21.43 -0.07 8.49
N GLN A 14 -22.25 0.96 8.68
CA GLN A 14 -22.13 2.25 8.01
C GLN A 14 -20.75 2.85 8.31
N LYS A 15 -19.87 2.87 7.31
CA LYS A 15 -18.65 3.69 7.24
C LYS A 15 -17.79 3.70 8.52
N LYS A 16 -17.43 2.52 9.05
CA LYS A 16 -16.30 2.46 9.98
C LYS A 16 -15.01 2.63 9.17
N LYS A 17 -14.17 3.59 9.56
CA LYS A 17 -12.79 3.71 9.05
C LYS A 17 -12.15 2.31 9.05
N PRO A 18 -11.34 1.95 8.04
CA PRO A 18 -10.78 0.61 7.96
C PRO A 18 -10.09 0.24 9.26
N ASP A 19 -10.35 -0.98 9.74
CA ASP A 19 -9.81 -1.47 11.00
C ASP A 19 -8.28 -1.27 11.06
N PRO A 20 -7.69 -0.84 12.19
CA PRO A 20 -6.26 -0.58 12.27
C PRO A 20 -5.38 -1.74 11.77
N SER A 21 -5.81 -2.99 12.00
CA SER A 21 -5.09 -4.18 11.50
C SER A 21 -5.11 -4.27 9.98
N MET A 22 -6.24 -3.92 9.34
CA MET A 22 -6.40 -3.90 7.90
C MET A 22 -5.55 -2.80 7.25
N ARG A 23 -5.49 -1.61 7.86
CA ARG A 23 -4.60 -0.53 7.41
C ARG A 23 -3.13 -0.92 7.50
N ASN A 24 -2.72 -1.57 8.60
CA ASN A 24 -1.36 -2.06 8.77
C ASN A 24 -0.99 -3.13 7.74
N LEU A 25 -1.92 -4.04 7.45
CA LEU A 25 -1.74 -5.05 6.40
C LEU A 25 -1.56 -4.39 5.01
N ALA A 26 -2.45 -3.47 4.64
CA ALA A 26 -2.37 -2.76 3.36
C ALA A 26 -1.05 -1.98 3.22
N LEU A 27 -0.62 -1.31 4.30
CA LEU A 27 0.66 -0.61 4.33
C LEU A 27 1.85 -1.59 4.19
N GLY A 28 1.81 -2.72 4.88
CA GLY A 28 2.83 -3.77 4.77
C GLY A 28 2.97 -4.31 3.34
N ILE A 29 1.84 -4.55 2.67
CA ILE A 29 1.82 -4.99 1.26
C ILE A 29 2.46 -3.93 0.36
N LEU A 30 2.06 -2.67 0.49
CA LEU A 30 2.61 -1.57 -0.30
C LEU A 30 4.12 -1.41 -0.11
N LEU A 31 4.59 -1.43 1.14
CA LEU A 31 6.00 -1.29 1.46
C LEU A 31 6.83 -2.48 0.97
N GLN A 32 6.28 -3.70 1.04
CA GLN A 32 6.94 -4.89 0.53
C GLN A 32 7.09 -4.83 -0.99
N ALA A 33 6.01 -4.55 -1.72
CA ALA A 33 6.04 -4.40 -3.18
C ALA A 33 7.04 -3.31 -3.60
N PHE A 34 7.07 -2.18 -2.89
CA PHE A 34 8.07 -1.15 -3.15
C PHE A 34 9.50 -1.63 -2.85
N ARG A 35 9.74 -2.33 -1.74
CA ARG A 35 11.05 -2.89 -1.39
C ARG A 35 11.58 -3.79 -2.50
N ASP A 36 10.70 -4.59 -3.09
CA ASP A 36 11.04 -5.51 -4.17
C ASP A 36 11.42 -4.76 -5.46
N ILE A 37 11.01 -3.48 -5.62
CA ILE A 37 11.43 -2.61 -6.74
C ILE A 37 12.79 -1.93 -6.50
N VAL A 38 13.13 -1.55 -5.27
CA VAL A 38 14.26 -0.62 -4.97
C VAL A 38 15.67 -1.24 -5.05
N SER A 39 15.79 -2.56 -5.20
CA SER A 39 17.05 -3.34 -5.30
C SER A 39 17.54 -3.97 -3.99
N PRO A 40 18.10 -5.21 -4.05
CA PRO A 40 18.68 -5.87 -2.90
C PRO A 40 19.99 -5.19 -2.54
N LYS A 41 20.23 -5.01 -1.24
CA LYS A 41 21.52 -4.55 -0.70
C LYS A 41 22.66 -5.54 -0.96
N LYS A 42 22.37 -6.75 -1.46
CA LYS A 42 23.35 -7.79 -1.80
C LYS A 42 23.11 -8.29 -3.22
N THR A 43 24.13 -8.16 -4.07
CA THR A 43 24.17 -8.35 -5.53
C THR A 43 23.93 -9.77 -6.06
N SER A 44 23.59 -10.74 -5.20
CA SER A 44 23.55 -12.18 -5.56
C SER A 44 22.14 -12.77 -5.75
N ASN A 45 21.07 -12.00 -5.51
CA ASN A 45 19.73 -12.57 -5.50
C ASN A 45 19.16 -12.72 -6.91
N LYS A 46 19.36 -13.89 -7.55
CA LYS A 46 18.81 -14.24 -8.89
C LYS A 46 17.29 -14.01 -8.96
N ASP A 47 16.60 -14.19 -7.83
CA ASP A 47 15.15 -14.06 -7.73
C ASP A 47 14.67 -12.62 -7.64
N TRP A 48 15.55 -11.65 -7.38
CA TRP A 48 15.15 -10.25 -7.26
C TRP A 48 14.56 -9.70 -8.55
N LYS A 49 15.07 -10.13 -9.70
CA LYS A 49 14.51 -9.69 -11.00
C LYS A 49 13.05 -10.13 -11.12
N SER A 50 12.74 -11.36 -10.72
CA SER A 50 11.38 -11.90 -10.71
C SER A 50 10.51 -11.13 -9.72
N TRP A 51 10.95 -10.96 -8.47
CA TRP A 51 10.19 -10.19 -7.47
C TRP A 51 9.95 -8.74 -7.87
N ARG A 52 10.93 -8.12 -8.51
CA ARG A 52 10.79 -6.77 -9.05
C ARG A 52 9.73 -6.74 -10.15
N GLN A 53 9.72 -7.73 -11.03
CA GLN A 53 8.73 -7.81 -12.10
C GLN A 53 7.33 -8.05 -11.52
N ASP A 54 7.19 -9.01 -10.60
CA ASP A 54 5.94 -9.31 -9.90
C ASP A 54 5.39 -8.07 -9.18
N ALA A 55 6.26 -7.31 -8.51
CA ALA A 55 5.86 -6.07 -7.85
C ALA A 55 5.41 -4.99 -8.85
N LEU A 56 6.09 -4.85 -9.99
CA LEU A 56 5.65 -3.94 -11.04
C LEU A 56 4.29 -4.36 -11.61
N ASP A 57 4.11 -5.63 -11.91
CA ASP A 57 2.85 -6.18 -12.42
C ASP A 57 1.72 -5.96 -11.41
N TRP A 58 1.99 -6.15 -10.12
CA TRP A 58 1.06 -5.82 -9.04
C TRP A 58 0.68 -4.32 -9.03
N PHE A 59 1.64 -3.40 -9.18
CA PHE A 59 1.38 -1.96 -9.22
C PHE A 59 0.56 -1.51 -10.44
N TYR A 60 0.60 -2.27 -11.54
CA TYR A 60 -0.17 -1.95 -12.75
C TYR A 60 -1.42 -2.81 -12.92
N SER A 61 -1.63 -3.79 -12.03
CA SER A 61 -2.85 -4.61 -12.00
C SER A 61 -4.09 -3.77 -11.71
N ASN A 62 -5.20 -4.11 -12.38
CA ASN A 62 -6.52 -3.54 -12.13
C ASN A 62 -7.44 -4.51 -11.37
N THR A 63 -6.89 -5.51 -10.69
CA THR A 63 -7.66 -6.41 -9.82
C THR A 63 -8.15 -5.69 -8.57
N THR A 64 -9.29 -6.12 -8.03
CA THR A 64 -9.96 -5.51 -6.86
C THR A 64 -9.99 -6.43 -5.64
N HIS A 65 -9.45 -7.65 -5.73
CA HIS A 65 -9.45 -8.60 -4.62
C HIS A 65 -8.59 -8.09 -3.44
N PRO A 66 -8.80 -8.59 -2.21
CA PRO A 66 -7.94 -8.29 -1.07
C PRO A 66 -6.45 -8.50 -1.40
N GLY A 67 -5.63 -7.53 -1.04
CA GLY A 67 -4.20 -7.50 -1.33
C GLY A 67 -3.79 -7.00 -2.72
N SER A 68 -4.74 -6.71 -3.61
CA SER A 68 -4.48 -5.98 -4.87
C SER A 68 -4.12 -4.51 -4.62
N LEU A 69 -3.53 -3.83 -5.60
CA LEU A 69 -3.27 -2.39 -5.51
C LEU A 69 -4.55 -1.59 -5.25
N LEU A 70 -5.65 -1.91 -5.95
CA LEU A 70 -6.91 -1.15 -5.80
C LEU A 70 -7.47 -1.29 -4.39
N TRP A 71 -7.44 -2.50 -3.84
CA TRP A 71 -7.83 -2.75 -2.46
C TRP A 71 -6.91 -2.02 -1.46
N VAL A 72 -5.59 -2.05 -1.67
CA VAL A 72 -4.64 -1.31 -0.83
C VAL A 72 -4.92 0.20 -0.88
N CYS A 73 -5.17 0.76 -2.05
CA CYS A 73 -5.50 2.15 -2.22
C CYS A 73 -6.82 2.52 -1.54
N GLU A 74 -7.84 1.66 -1.61
CA GLU A 74 -9.11 1.86 -0.92
C GLU A 74 -8.92 1.88 0.61
N VAL A 75 -8.22 0.88 1.16
CA VAL A 75 -7.95 0.77 2.61
C VAL A 75 -7.10 1.92 3.13
N LEU A 76 -6.15 2.41 2.33
CA LEU A 76 -5.27 3.52 2.71
C LEU A 76 -5.82 4.89 2.31
N GLU A 77 -7.03 4.96 1.72
CA GLU A 77 -7.66 6.19 1.23
C GLU A 77 -6.75 6.95 0.24
N MET A 78 -6.01 6.21 -0.60
CA MET A 78 -5.07 6.73 -1.59
C MET A 78 -5.63 6.69 -3.00
N ASN A 79 -5.22 7.64 -3.84
CA ASN A 79 -5.52 7.59 -5.27
C ASN A 79 -4.51 6.69 -6.01
N GLN A 80 -5.02 5.64 -6.66
CA GLN A 80 -4.20 4.70 -7.43
C GLN A 80 -3.45 5.35 -8.61
N LYS A 81 -4.02 6.37 -9.27
CA LYS A 81 -3.37 7.06 -10.40
C LYS A 81 -2.17 7.87 -9.91
N ASP A 82 -2.32 8.53 -8.77
CA ASP A 82 -1.24 9.30 -8.15
C ASP A 82 -0.11 8.38 -7.69
N LEU A 83 -0.45 7.22 -7.11
CA LEU A 83 0.54 6.25 -6.68
C LEU A 83 1.31 5.63 -7.87
N ARG A 84 0.61 5.31 -8.97
CA ARG A 84 1.24 4.85 -10.22
C ARG A 84 2.10 5.94 -10.86
N GLY A 85 1.64 7.18 -10.88
CA GLY A 85 2.40 8.34 -11.35
C GLY A 85 3.66 8.58 -10.53
N TRP A 86 3.55 8.50 -9.21
CA TRP A 86 4.68 8.57 -8.30
C TRP A 86 5.71 7.47 -8.55
N LEU A 87 5.27 6.23 -8.79
CA LEU A 87 6.19 5.12 -9.09
C LEU A 87 6.89 5.32 -10.45
N HIS A 88 6.16 5.80 -11.45
CA HIS A 88 6.72 6.14 -12.76
C HIS A 88 7.82 7.21 -12.62
N ASP A 89 7.54 8.27 -11.87
CA ASP A 89 8.50 9.33 -11.58
C ASP A 89 9.71 8.83 -10.79
N TYR A 90 9.48 7.96 -9.80
CA TYR A 90 10.54 7.32 -9.03
C TYR A 90 11.50 6.58 -9.96
N ARG A 91 10.97 5.75 -10.86
CA ARG A 91 11.77 4.95 -11.79
C ARG A 91 12.51 5.80 -12.82
N ARG A 92 12.06 7.01 -13.13
CA ARG A 92 12.76 7.91 -14.07
C ARG A 92 13.71 8.88 -13.38
N SER A 93 13.62 9.01 -12.06
CA SER A 93 14.43 9.94 -11.28
C SER A 93 15.88 9.45 -11.07
N GLY A 94 16.79 10.40 -10.88
CA GLY A 94 18.16 10.11 -10.46
C GLY A 94 18.26 9.58 -9.02
N HIS A 95 19.43 9.03 -8.67
CA HIS A 95 19.68 8.35 -7.39
C HIS A 95 19.32 9.20 -6.15
N HIS A 96 19.69 10.48 -6.14
CA HIS A 96 19.40 11.39 -5.01
C HIS A 96 17.89 11.58 -4.80
N ARG A 97 17.16 11.90 -5.88
CA ARG A 97 15.70 12.09 -5.84
C ARG A 97 14.97 10.80 -5.45
N ARG A 98 15.42 9.64 -5.95
CA ARG A 98 14.87 8.33 -5.54
C ARG A 98 15.04 8.09 -4.04
N LYS A 99 16.20 8.40 -3.46
CA LYS A 99 16.43 8.24 -2.03
C LYS A 99 15.46 9.08 -1.20
N GLU A 100 15.22 10.33 -1.60
CA GLU A 100 14.25 11.20 -0.92
C GLU A 100 12.80 10.73 -1.09
N MET A 101 12.41 10.28 -2.28
CA MET A 101 11.09 9.70 -2.52
C MET A 101 10.86 8.43 -1.69
N ALA A 102 11.84 7.51 -1.65
CA ALA A 102 11.77 6.30 -0.84
C ALA A 102 11.65 6.62 0.65
N LYS A 103 12.41 7.61 1.15
CA LYS A 103 12.27 8.08 2.53
C LYS A 103 10.88 8.65 2.82
N LYS A 104 10.23 9.32 1.86
CA LYS A 104 8.86 9.84 2.04
C LYS A 104 7.84 8.70 2.14
N LEU A 105 7.99 7.66 1.31
CA LEU A 105 7.13 6.48 1.36
C LEU A 105 7.32 5.66 2.64
N ILE A 106 8.58 5.44 3.07
CA ILE A 106 8.88 4.72 4.32
C ILE A 106 8.49 5.53 5.56
N ARG A 107 8.52 6.87 5.47
CA ARG A 107 8.02 7.79 6.51
C ARG A 107 6.50 7.90 6.54
N PHE A 108 5.75 6.96 5.95
CA PHE A 108 4.41 6.57 6.41
C PHE A 108 4.45 6.01 7.87
N GLN A 109 5.20 6.65 8.76
CA GLN A 109 5.15 6.44 10.19
C GLN A 109 3.82 6.99 10.66
N ILE A 110 2.89 6.06 10.82
CA ILE A 110 1.58 6.18 11.44
C ILE A 110 1.67 7.13 12.64
N ARG A 111 1.20 8.35 12.46
CA ARG A 111 0.59 9.13 13.53
C ARG A 111 -0.80 9.52 13.04
N HIS A 112 -1.75 9.16 13.90
CA HIS A 112 -3.19 9.29 13.78
C HIS A 112 -3.64 10.72 13.51
#